data_AF-A0A9D7HUM1-F1
#
_entry.id   AF-A0A9D7HUM1-F1
#
_cell.length_a   1.000
_cell.length_b   1.000
_cell.length_c   1.000
_cell.angle_alpha   90.00
_cell.angle_beta   90.00
_cell.angle_gamma   90.00
#
_symmetry.space_group_name_H-M   'P 1'
#
loop_
_entity.id
_entity.type
_entity.pdbx_description
1 polymer ?
#
loop_
_entity_poly.entity_id
_entity_poly.type
_entity_poly.pdbx_seq_one_letter_code
_entity_poly.pdbx_strand_id
1 'polypeptide(L)'
;MLARYQIPPRFHKIPPGDPALKGTRLDTRKNHNYVFCPTPEMVEAYFNDMTPKGWKLFTKNYRRLLQERFETRREEFDKWATVAAESDLFLGCSCPTERNPNLEQCHTWLALEFMQKKYPKLKIEFPRS
;
A
#
# COMPACT_ATOMS: atom_id res chain seq x y z
N MET A 1 11.43 -7.32 6.76
CA MET A 1 10.06 -7.81 6.46
C MET A 1 9.27 -6.72 5.76
N LEU A 2 8.20 -7.05 5.01
CA LEU A 2 7.31 -6.04 4.38
C LEU A 2 5.93 -6.04 5.05
N ALA A 3 5.50 -4.87 5.54
CA ALA A 3 4.19 -4.69 6.16
C ALA A 3 3.56 -3.36 5.72
N ARG A 4 2.30 -3.13 6.12
CA ARG A 4 1.67 -1.81 6.01
C ARG A 4 1.63 -1.10 7.36
N TYR A 5 1.46 0.22 7.32
CA TYR A 5 1.09 1.04 8.48
C TYR A 5 0.07 2.11 8.09
N GLN A 6 -0.63 2.65 9.09
CA GLN A 6 -1.56 3.76 8.89
C GLN A 6 -0.82 5.08 9.12
N ILE A 7 -0.92 6.00 8.17
CA ILE A 7 -0.51 7.40 8.33
C ILE A 7 -1.73 8.15 8.86
N PRO A 8 -1.73 8.63 10.11
CA PRO A 8 -2.91 9.27 10.66
C PRO A 8 -3.30 10.52 9.85
N PRO A 9 -4.59 10.74 9.53
CA PRO A 9 -5.01 11.82 8.62
C PRO A 9 -4.61 13.24 9.05
N ARG A 10 -4.51 13.48 10.36
CA ARG A 10 -4.14 14.79 10.95
C ARG A 10 -2.64 15.02 11.06
N PHE A 11 -1.84 13.98 10.79
CA PHE A 11 -0.41 13.99 11.02
C PHE A 11 0.30 13.89 9.67
N HIS A 12 0.76 15.03 9.16
CA HIS A 12 1.80 15.04 8.10
C HIS A 12 3.14 14.48 8.61
N LYS A 13 3.29 14.31 9.94
CA LYS A 13 4.44 13.74 10.64
C LYS A 13 3.95 12.87 11.80
N ILE A 14 4.53 11.68 11.94
CA ILE A 14 4.18 10.70 12.98
C ILE A 14 4.39 11.31 14.39
N PRO A 15 3.49 11.08 15.35
CA PRO A 15 3.62 11.61 16.71
C PRO A 15 4.94 11.15 17.38
N PRO A 16 5.60 12.00 18.18
CA PRO A 16 6.76 11.59 18.97
C PRO A 16 6.36 10.49 19.96
N GLY A 17 7.03 9.34 19.95
CA GLY A 17 6.77 8.22 20.86
C GLY A 17 5.87 7.11 20.31
N ASP A 18 5.29 7.29 19.12
CA ASP A 18 4.85 6.14 18.32
C ASP A 18 6.08 5.25 18.12
N PRO A 19 6.08 3.95 18.50
CA PRO A 19 7.24 3.08 18.33
C PRO A 19 7.66 3.20 16.89
N ALA A 20 8.72 3.97 16.65
CA ALA A 20 9.12 4.30 15.31
C ALA A 20 9.44 2.96 14.67
N LEU A 21 8.53 2.48 13.81
CA LEU A 21 8.71 1.29 12.99
C LEU A 21 10.15 1.34 12.50
N LYS A 22 10.99 0.45 13.04
CA LYS A 22 12.44 0.48 12.82
C LYS A 22 12.66 -0.06 11.42
N GLY A 23 12.77 0.82 10.44
CA GLY A 23 12.86 0.41 9.04
C GLY A 23 12.53 1.50 8.04
N THR A 24 12.59 1.14 6.76
CA THR A 24 12.29 2.02 5.65
C THR A 24 10.78 2.23 5.53
N ARG A 25 10.33 3.46 5.28
CA ARG A 25 8.90 3.80 5.13
C ARG A 25 8.65 4.40 3.77
N LEU A 26 7.61 3.91 3.10
CA LEU A 26 7.13 4.45 1.83
C LEU A 26 5.75 5.06 2.05
N ASP A 27 5.63 6.36 1.76
CA ASP A 27 4.32 7.00 1.68
C ASP A 27 3.69 6.65 0.33
N THR A 28 2.70 5.76 0.35
CA THR A 28 2.05 5.25 -0.87
C THR A 28 0.72 5.95 -1.16
N ARG A 29 0.49 7.14 -0.60
CA ARG A 29 -0.68 7.95 -0.92
C ARG A 29 -0.64 8.40 -2.39
N LYS A 30 -1.81 8.68 -2.96
CA LYS A 30 -2.02 8.99 -4.39
C LYS A 30 -1.14 10.10 -5.00
N ASN A 31 -0.56 10.97 -4.16
CA ASN A 31 0.25 12.12 -4.61
C ASN A 31 1.77 11.81 -4.65
N HIS A 32 2.18 10.58 -4.36
CA HIS A 32 3.58 10.16 -4.43
C HIS A 32 3.84 9.29 -5.68
N ASN A 33 5.12 9.20 -6.08
CA ASN A 33 5.54 8.50 -7.30
C ASN A 33 6.24 7.15 -7.02
N TYR A 34 5.75 6.40 -6.03
CA TYR A 34 6.20 5.01 -5.83
C TYR A 34 5.37 4.04 -6.68
N VAL A 35 5.98 2.91 -7.05
CA VAL A 35 5.31 1.83 -7.80
C VAL A 35 4.03 1.29 -7.12
N PHE A 36 3.90 1.48 -5.80
CA PHE A 36 2.74 1.07 -5.01
C PHE A 36 1.66 2.17 -4.84
N CYS A 37 1.81 3.36 -5.43
CA CYS A 37 0.81 4.42 -5.28
C CYS A 37 -0.37 4.19 -6.24
N PRO A 38 -1.63 4.20 -5.78
CA PRO A 38 -2.77 4.22 -6.69
C PRO A 38 -2.77 5.56 -7.45
N THR A 39 -3.44 5.63 -8.61
CA THR A 39 -3.62 6.92 -9.26
C THR A 39 -4.70 7.75 -8.55
N PRO A 40 -4.64 9.09 -8.62
CA PRO A 40 -5.66 9.94 -8.02
C PRO A 40 -7.08 9.62 -8.50
N GLU A 41 -7.23 9.35 -9.79
CA GLU A 41 -8.51 9.06 -10.44
C GLU A 41 -9.14 7.78 -9.90
N MET A 42 -8.32 6.76 -9.61
CA MET A 42 -8.82 5.52 -9.02
C MET A 42 -9.34 5.74 -7.61
N VAL A 43 -8.61 6.51 -6.79
CA VAL A 43 -9.02 6.82 -5.41
C VAL A 43 -10.30 7.64 -5.41
N GLU A 44 -10.39 8.63 -6.29
CA GLU A 44 -11.58 9.49 -6.44
C GLU A 44 -12.79 8.68 -6.93
N ALA A 45 -12.62 7.82 -7.93
CA ALA A 45 -13.68 6.93 -8.39
C ALA A 45 -14.21 6.01 -7.29
N TYR A 46 -13.33 5.44 -6.46
CA TYR A 46 -13.76 4.62 -5.33
C TYR A 46 -14.46 5.43 -4.24
N PHE A 47 -13.96 6.63 -3.92
CA PHE A 47 -14.62 7.51 -2.94
C PHE A 47 -15.98 8.04 -3.39
N ASN A 48 -16.25 8.05 -4.70
CA ASN A 48 -17.55 8.38 -5.28
C ASN A 48 -18.51 7.17 -5.32
N ASP A 49 -18.00 5.94 -5.23
CA ASP A 49 -18.79 4.70 -5.17
C ASP A 49 -18.19 3.74 -4.12
N MET A 50 -18.39 4.02 -2.84
CA MET A 50 -17.87 3.20 -1.73
C MET A 50 -18.77 1.99 -1.45
N THR A 51 -19.28 1.36 -2.50
CA THR A 51 -20.04 0.10 -2.43
C THR A 51 -19.13 -1.10 -2.73
N PRO A 52 -19.58 -2.35 -2.49
CA PRO A 52 -18.84 -3.53 -2.93
C PRO A 52 -18.51 -3.54 -4.42
N LYS A 53 -19.36 -2.92 -5.26
CA LYS A 53 -19.13 -2.78 -6.70
C LYS A 53 -17.96 -1.84 -6.98
N GLY A 54 -17.93 -0.67 -6.36
CA GLY A 54 -16.83 0.28 -6.53
C GLY A 54 -15.51 -0.27 -5.96
N TRP A 55 -15.53 -1.00 -4.84
CA TRP A 55 -14.34 -1.69 -4.34
C TRP A 55 -13.82 -2.76 -5.32
N LYS A 56 -14.72 -3.56 -5.91
CA LYS A 56 -14.37 -4.55 -6.94
C LYS A 56 -13.72 -3.88 -8.15
N LEU A 57 -14.24 -2.74 -8.59
CA LEU A 57 -13.67 -1.97 -9.70
C LEU A 57 -12.28 -1.40 -9.35
N PHE A 58 -12.14 -0.81 -8.15
CA PHE A 58 -10.86 -0.32 -7.65
C PHE A 58 -9.80 -1.42 -7.62
N THR A 59 -10.15 -2.57 -7.02
CA THR A 59 -9.26 -3.74 -6.91
C THR A 59 -8.79 -4.23 -8.27
N LYS A 60 -9.71 -4.35 -9.24
CA LYS A 60 -9.38 -4.75 -10.62
C LYS A 60 -8.38 -3.78 -11.26
N ASN A 61 -8.67 -2.48 -11.18
CA ASN A 61 -7.83 -1.46 -11.80
C ASN A 61 -6.46 -1.36 -11.12
N TYR A 62 -6.42 -1.48 -9.79
CA TYR A 62 -5.17 -1.40 -9.03
C TYR A 62 -4.25 -2.60 -9.28
N ARG A 63 -4.79 -3.81 -9.32
CA ARG A 63 -3.99 -5.00 -9.67
C ARG A 63 -3.46 -4.92 -11.09
N ARG A 64 -4.23 -4.38 -12.03
CA ARG A 64 -3.78 -4.13 -13.40
C ARG A 64 -2.64 -3.10 -13.43
N LEU A 65 -2.78 -1.97 -12.73
CA LEU A 65 -1.73 -0.95 -12.60
C LEU A 65 -0.43 -1.53 -12.01
N LEU A 66 -0.52 -2.34 -10.95
CA LEU A 66 0.65 -3.00 -10.36
C LEU A 66 1.32 -3.95 -11.35
N GLN A 67 0.53 -4.70 -12.13
CA GLN A 67 1.08 -5.59 -13.15
C GLN A 67 1.78 -4.83 -14.27
N GLU A 68 1.16 -3.78 -14.81
CA GLU A 68 1.75 -2.90 -15.84
C GLU A 68 3.06 -2.26 -15.34
N ARG A 69 3.07 -1.76 -14.09
CA ARG A 69 4.29 -1.22 -13.47
C ARG A 69 5.32 -2.30 -13.20
N PHE A 70 4.93 -3.51 -12.85
CA PHE A 70 5.88 -4.60 -12.64
C PHE A 70 6.57 -5.00 -13.95
N GLU A 71 5.84 -4.96 -15.06
CA GLU A 71 6.39 -5.26 -16.40
C GLU A 71 7.34 -4.17 -16.88
N THR A 72 7.06 -2.90 -16.57
CA THR A 72 7.80 -1.75 -17.12
C THR A 72 8.84 -1.14 -16.16
N ARG A 73 8.66 -1.31 -14.85
CA ARG A 73 9.46 -0.72 -13.77
C ARG A 73 9.90 -1.79 -12.76
N ARG A 74 10.18 -3.00 -13.24
CA ARG A 74 10.51 -4.17 -12.41
C ARG A 74 11.62 -3.90 -11.40
N GLU A 75 12.67 -3.18 -11.81
CA GLU A 75 13.83 -2.87 -10.97
C GLU A 75 13.44 -2.12 -9.69
N GLU A 76 12.40 -1.28 -9.72
CA GLU A 76 11.91 -0.60 -8.52
C GLU A 76 11.23 -1.57 -7.56
N PHE A 77 10.48 -2.56 -8.07
CA PHE A 77 9.91 -3.61 -7.22
C PHE A 77 11.01 -4.50 -6.63
N ASP A 78 12.00 -4.87 -7.43
CA ASP A 78 13.14 -5.69 -7.00
C ASP A 78 13.93 -4.96 -5.90
N LYS A 79 14.18 -3.65 -6.07
CA LYS A 79 14.79 -2.80 -5.04
C LYS A 79 14.03 -2.87 -3.72
N TRP A 80 12.70 -2.71 -3.75
CA TRP A 80 11.90 -2.74 -2.52
C TRP A 80 11.82 -4.14 -1.92
N ALA A 81 11.81 -5.19 -2.72
CA ALA A 81 11.89 -6.56 -2.25
C ALA A 81 13.21 -6.83 -1.52
N THR A 82 14.35 -6.35 -2.07
CA THR A 82 15.66 -6.44 -1.42
C THR A 82 15.68 -5.68 -0.09
N VAL A 83 15.23 -4.42 -0.08
CA VAL A 83 15.15 -3.63 1.17
C VAL A 83 14.31 -4.33 2.23
N ALA A 84 13.19 -4.92 1.83
CA ALA A 84 12.29 -5.66 2.73
C ALA A 84 12.84 -7.03 3.18
N ALA A 85 13.80 -7.60 2.45
CA ALA A 85 14.49 -8.82 2.85
C ALA A 85 15.60 -8.54 3.87
N GLU A 86 16.31 -7.41 3.71
CA GLU A 86 17.41 -6.99 4.58
C GLU A 86 16.94 -6.28 5.85
N SER A 87 15.85 -5.52 5.75
CA SER A 87 15.32 -4.68 6.81
C SER A 87 13.80 -4.65 6.78
N ASP A 88 13.18 -3.99 7.76
CA ASP A 88 11.74 -3.79 7.71
C ASP A 88 11.37 -2.65 6.76
N LEU A 89 10.38 -2.90 5.90
CA LEU A 89 9.82 -1.99 4.93
C LEU A 89 8.32 -1.82 5.20
N PHE A 90 7.89 -0.57 5.31
CA PHE A 90 6.51 -0.25 5.68
C PHE A 90 5.82 0.58 4.60
N LEU A 91 4.71 0.07 4.05
CA LEU A 91 3.85 0.78 3.10
C LEU A 91 2.80 1.59 3.87
N GLY A 92 2.87 2.91 3.75
CA GLY A 92 2.00 3.86 4.45
C GLY A 92 0.84 4.32 3.59
N CYS A 93 -0.36 4.34 4.17
CA CYS A 93 -1.56 4.95 3.59
C CYS A 93 -2.40 5.57 4.71
N SER A 94 -3.26 6.52 4.37
CA SER A 94 -4.20 7.13 5.34
C SER A 94 -5.42 6.26 5.68
N CYS A 95 -5.64 5.16 4.96
CA CYS A 95 -6.70 4.20 5.32
C CYS A 95 -6.27 3.29 6.49
N PRO A 96 -7.18 2.84 7.35
CA PRO A 96 -8.63 3.11 7.32
C PRO A 96 -8.95 4.56 7.74
N THR A 97 -10.11 5.05 7.32
CA THR A 97 -10.66 6.37 7.69
C THR A 97 -12.12 6.19 8.11
N GLU A 98 -12.76 7.23 8.67
CA GLU A 98 -14.22 7.20 8.93
C GLU A 98 -15.04 6.84 7.67
N ARG A 99 -14.59 7.30 6.49
CA ARG A 99 -15.25 7.02 5.20
C ARG A 99 -14.95 5.64 4.63
N ASN A 100 -13.81 5.05 5.00
CA ASN A 100 -13.39 3.71 4.59
C ASN A 100 -12.79 2.98 5.81
N PRO A 101 -13.64 2.43 6.69
CA PRO A 101 -13.19 1.85 7.96
C PRO A 101 -12.56 0.46 7.78
N ASN A 102 -12.78 -0.20 6.64
CA ASN A 102 -12.30 -1.55 6.42
C ASN A 102 -10.83 -1.55 5.99
N LEU A 103 -9.97 -2.12 6.83
CA LEU A 103 -8.54 -2.23 6.61
C LEU A 103 -8.19 -3.03 5.35
N GLU A 104 -8.94 -4.09 5.06
CA GLU A 104 -8.75 -4.95 3.89
C GLU A 104 -9.17 -4.23 2.60
N GLN A 105 -10.01 -3.19 2.70
CA GLN A 105 -10.36 -2.31 1.58
C GLN A 105 -9.33 -1.18 1.40
N CYS A 106 -8.05 -1.54 1.37
CA CYS A 106 -6.95 -0.60 1.19
C CYS A 106 -6.00 -1.05 0.08
N HIS A 107 -5.50 -0.11 -0.71
CA HIS A 107 -4.53 -0.41 -1.78
C HIS A 107 -3.22 -0.99 -1.23
N THR A 108 -2.80 -0.62 -0.02
CA THR A 108 -1.58 -1.21 0.58
C THR A 108 -1.80 -2.68 0.89
N TRP A 109 -3.01 -3.10 1.28
CA TRP A 109 -3.33 -4.53 1.42
C TRP A 109 -3.14 -5.26 0.10
N LEU A 110 -3.72 -4.72 -0.99
CA LEU A 110 -3.58 -5.28 -2.33
C LEU A 110 -2.12 -5.28 -2.83
N ALA A 111 -1.32 -4.29 -2.42
CA ALA A 111 0.12 -4.22 -2.73
C ALA A 111 0.90 -5.33 -2.01
N LEU A 112 0.58 -5.62 -0.75
CA LEU A 112 1.17 -6.73 0.00
C LEU A 112 0.84 -8.08 -0.66
N GLU A 113 -0.42 -8.31 -1.05
CA GLU A 113 -0.81 -9.51 -1.81
C GLU A 113 -0.03 -9.65 -3.12
N PHE A 114 0.15 -8.54 -3.84
CA PHE A 114 0.91 -8.53 -5.09
C PHE A 114 2.38 -8.90 -4.86
N MET A 115 3.02 -8.31 -3.84
CA MET A 115 4.40 -8.63 -3.48
C MET A 115 4.55 -10.08 -3.01
N GLN A 116 3.58 -10.61 -2.27
CA GLN A 116 3.58 -12.02 -1.83
C GLN A 116 3.59 -12.96 -3.03
N LYS A 117 2.82 -12.64 -4.06
CA LYS A 117 2.73 -13.44 -5.28
C LYS A 117 4.00 -13.35 -6.13
N LYS A 118 4.61 -12.16 -6.26
CA LYS A 118 5.80 -11.94 -7.12
C LYS A 118 7.11 -12.34 -6.43
N TYR A 119 7.17 -12.22 -5.11
CA TYR A 119 8.33 -12.51 -4.28
C TYR A 119 7.95 -13.49 -3.17
N PRO A 120 7.70 -14.78 -3.49
CA PRO A 120 7.16 -15.75 -2.53
C PRO A 120 8.06 -16.06 -1.34
N LYS A 121 9.36 -15.72 -1.42
CA LYS A 121 10.32 -15.85 -0.32
C LYS A 121 10.32 -14.65 0.63
N LEU A 122 9.67 -13.55 0.26
CA LEU A 122 9.64 -12.33 1.06
C LEU A 122 8.71 -12.52 2.25
N LYS A 123 9.21 -12.25 3.47
CA LYS A 123 8.37 -12.22 4.67
C LYS A 123 7.45 -11.01 4.62
N ILE A 124 6.13 -11.26 4.47
CA ILE A 124 5.08 -10.25 4.44
C ILE A 124 4.17 -10.40 5.64
N GLU A 125 3.90 -9.30 6.33
CA GLU A 125 2.98 -9.25 7.46
C GLU A 125 1.75 -8.41 7.12
N PHE A 126 0.58 -9.05 7.18
CA PHE A 126 -0.70 -8.38 7.14
C PHE A 126 -1.09 -8.00 8.57
N PRO A 127 -1.48 -6.74 8.83
CA PRO A 127 -1.97 -6.36 10.15
C PRO A 127 -3.20 -7.19 10.49
N ARG A 128 -3.24 -7.71 11.71
CA ARG A 128 -4.42 -8.37 12.24
C ARG A 128 -5.48 -7.29 12.50
N SER A 129 -6.71 -7.59 12.07
CA SER A 129 -7.91 -6.80 12.36
C SER A 129 -8.22 -6.75 13.85
#